data_AF-A0A7X7NI29-F1
#
_entry.id   AF-A0A7X7NI29-F1
#
_cell.length_a   1.000
_cell.length_b   1.000
_cell.length_c   1.000
_cell.angle_alpha   90.00
_cell.angle_beta   90.00
_cell.angle_gamma   90.00
#
_symmetry.space_group_name_H-M   'P 1'
#
loop_
_entity.id
_entity.type
_entity.pdbx_description
1 polymer ?
#
loop_
_entity_poly.entity_id
_entity_poly.type
_entity_poly.pdbx_seq_one_letter_code
_entity_poly.pdbx_strand_id
1 'polypeptide(L)'
;MAKKDALYAEAQRLFTHEQCTIGEIASRLKCGERTIRNWKEEAHKEGNDWDTLRSQYRASRTAFHEELYEFTRWLMRSIKEDELAGKPVSPGRYFTLGKLLPNIAKVKDYEDAVKNAEKPAGSSGTVPEDIVKLIQRDVLGIPG
;
A
#
# COMPACT_ATOMS: atom_id res chain seq x y z
N MET A 1 -21.63 -10.30 26.21
CA MET A 1 -20.68 -10.72 25.15
C MET A 1 -20.48 -9.64 24.08
N ALA A 2 -21.53 -8.90 23.67
CA ALA A 2 -21.47 -7.83 22.64
C ALA A 2 -20.34 -6.78 22.70
N LYS A 3 -19.87 -6.37 23.89
CA LYS A 3 -18.86 -5.29 23.99
C LYS A 3 -17.46 -5.74 23.56
N LYS A 4 -17.12 -7.02 23.76
CA LYS A 4 -15.81 -7.57 23.35
C LYS A 4 -15.77 -7.78 21.83
N ASP A 5 -16.85 -8.32 21.27
CA ASP A 5 -16.96 -8.61 19.84
C ASP A 5 -16.95 -7.32 19.01
N ALA A 6 -17.59 -6.24 19.50
CA ALA A 6 -17.53 -4.92 18.86
C ALA A 6 -16.12 -4.31 18.89
N LEU A 7 -15.39 -4.46 20.00
CA LEU A 7 -14.00 -3.98 20.10
C LEU A 7 -13.06 -4.81 19.21
N TYR A 8 -13.29 -6.11 19.10
CA TYR A 8 -12.55 -6.99 18.19
C TYR A 8 -12.76 -6.56 16.72
N ALA A 9 -14.01 -6.40 16.30
CA ALA A 9 -14.33 -6.00 14.92
C ALA A 9 -13.74 -4.63 14.57
N GLU A 10 -13.80 -3.68 15.52
CA GLU A 10 -13.20 -2.37 15.32
C GLU A 10 -11.67 -2.42 15.31
N ALA A 11 -11.04 -3.23 16.15
CA ALA A 11 -9.59 -3.45 16.12
C ALA A 11 -9.14 -4.04 14.78
N GLN A 12 -9.88 -5.02 14.25
CA GLN A 12 -9.60 -5.61 12.96
C GLN A 12 -9.69 -4.56 11.85
N ARG A 13 -10.77 -3.76 11.82
CA ARG A 13 -10.98 -2.67 10.85
C ARG A 13 -9.84 -1.64 10.90
N LEU A 14 -9.43 -1.24 12.11
CA LEU A 14 -8.34 -0.28 12.30
C LEU A 14 -6.99 -0.84 11.81
N PHE A 15 -6.73 -2.13 12.01
CA PHE A 15 -5.51 -2.77 11.56
C PHE A 15 -5.48 -2.97 10.04
N THR A 16 -6.58 -3.45 9.45
CA THR A 16 -6.63 -3.84 8.03
C THR A 16 -6.93 -2.66 7.11
N HIS A 17 -7.90 -1.79 7.43
CA HIS A 17 -8.33 -0.72 6.53
C HIS A 17 -7.59 0.59 6.84
N GLU A 18 -7.51 0.97 8.12
CA GLU A 18 -6.84 2.22 8.53
C GLU A 18 -5.32 2.06 8.68
N GLN A 19 -4.80 0.84 8.55
CA GLN A 19 -3.36 0.56 8.55
C GLN A 19 -2.66 0.99 9.85
N CYS A 20 -3.40 1.06 10.96
CA CYS A 20 -2.84 1.44 12.26
C CYS A 20 -1.90 0.36 12.81
N THR A 21 -0.95 0.79 13.63
CA THR A 21 -0.11 -0.08 14.46
C THR A 21 -0.90 -0.59 15.67
N ILE A 22 -0.41 -1.66 16.28
CA ILE A 22 -1.03 -2.25 17.48
C ILE A 22 -1.11 -1.22 18.63
N GLY A 23 -0.08 -0.38 18.79
CA GLY A 23 -0.05 0.68 19.82
C GLY A 23 -1.08 1.78 19.58
N GLU A 24 -1.30 2.19 18.32
CA GLU A 24 -2.33 3.16 17.96
C GLU A 24 -3.74 2.60 18.21
N ILE A 25 -3.97 1.33 17.85
CA ILE A 25 -5.24 0.64 18.09
C ILE A 25 -5.51 0.53 19.59
N ALA A 26 -4.51 0.09 20.36
CA ALA A 26 -4.59 -0.02 21.81
C ALA A 26 -4.95 1.33 22.47
N SER A 27 -4.34 2.42 21.98
CA SER A 27 -4.61 3.79 22.45
C SER A 27 -6.04 4.24 22.11
N ARG A 28 -6.52 3.99 20.88
CA ARG A 28 -7.86 4.37 20.44
C ARG A 28 -8.97 3.58 21.14
N LEU A 29 -8.77 2.28 21.30
CA LEU A 29 -9.74 1.37 21.94
C LEU A 29 -9.63 1.33 23.47
N LYS A 30 -8.64 2.04 24.03
CA LYS A 30 -8.35 2.08 25.47
C LYS A 30 -8.20 0.66 26.06
N CYS A 31 -7.46 -0.19 25.36
CA CYS A 31 -7.15 -1.56 25.79
C CYS A 31 -5.64 -1.81 25.75
N GLY A 32 -5.18 -2.88 26.40
CA GLY A 32 -3.75 -3.23 26.38
C GLY A 32 -3.31 -3.77 25.02
N GLU A 33 -2.07 -3.47 24.61
CA GLU A 33 -1.49 -4.05 23.39
C GLU A 33 -1.49 -5.59 23.40
N ARG A 34 -1.29 -6.19 24.58
CA ARG A 34 -1.38 -7.64 24.80
C ARG A 34 -2.73 -8.19 24.33
N THR A 35 -3.82 -7.46 24.58
CA THR A 35 -5.17 -7.86 24.17
C THR A 35 -5.29 -7.87 22.65
N ILE A 36 -4.79 -6.85 21.97
CA ILE A 36 -4.81 -6.78 20.50
C ILE A 36 -3.93 -7.87 19.88
N ARG A 37 -2.75 -8.15 20.45
CA ARG A 37 -1.88 -9.25 20.00
C ARG A 37 -2.57 -10.61 20.16
N ASN A 38 -3.22 -10.85 21.29
CA ASN A 38 -3.97 -12.08 21.53
C ASN A 38 -5.11 -12.25 20.51
N TRP A 39 -5.88 -11.19 20.24
CA TRP A 39 -6.94 -11.25 19.22
C TRP A 39 -6.42 -11.56 17.82
N LYS A 40 -5.26 -11.00 17.47
CA LYS A 40 -4.61 -11.30 16.20
C LYS A 40 -4.12 -12.76 16.13
N GLU A 41 -3.55 -13.28 17.22
CA GLU A 41 -3.15 -14.70 17.32
C GLU A 41 -4.35 -15.65 17.25
N GLU A 42 -5.45 -15.33 17.93
CA GLU A 42 -6.72 -16.07 17.86
C GLU A 42 -7.28 -16.06 16.44
N ALA A 43 -7.33 -14.89 15.80
CA ALA A 43 -7.79 -14.75 14.42
C ALA A 43 -6.93 -15.57 13.44
N HIS A 44 -5.61 -15.57 13.61
CA HIS A 44 -4.70 -16.38 12.80
C HIS A 44 -4.99 -17.89 12.94
N LYS A 45 -5.28 -18.38 14.16
CA LYS A 45 -5.64 -19.79 14.40
C LYS A 45 -6.97 -20.17 13.76
N GLU A 46 -7.92 -19.24 13.68
CA GLU A 46 -9.23 -19.43 13.04
C GLU A 46 -9.17 -19.25 11.51
N GLY A 47 -7.98 -18.99 10.94
CA GLY A 47 -7.79 -18.78 9.50
C GLY A 47 -8.10 -17.36 9.02
N ASN A 48 -8.37 -16.44 9.93
CA ASN A 48 -8.67 -15.04 9.67
C ASN A 48 -7.43 -14.16 9.97
N ASP A 49 -6.33 -14.37 9.24
CA ASP A 49 -5.08 -13.66 9.49
C ASP A 49 -5.17 -12.16 9.09
N TRP A 50 -5.03 -11.30 10.10
CA TRP A 50 -5.10 -9.85 9.92
C TRP A 50 -3.95 -9.29 9.06
N ASP A 51 -2.75 -9.90 9.09
CA ASP A 51 -1.64 -9.46 8.24
C ASP A 51 -1.92 -9.80 6.76
N THR A 52 -2.49 -10.97 6.50
CA THR A 52 -2.92 -11.36 5.16
C THR A 52 -4.01 -10.43 4.65
N LEU A 53 -5.05 -10.16 5.45
CA LEU A 53 -6.11 -9.21 5.10
C LEU A 53 -5.57 -7.81 4.84
N ARG A 54 -4.62 -7.36 5.67
CA ARG A 54 -3.97 -6.05 5.50
C ARG A 54 -3.18 -5.99 4.20
N SER A 55 -2.46 -7.05 3.84
CA SER A 55 -1.73 -7.16 2.59
C SER A 55 -2.67 -7.17 1.37
N GLN A 56 -3.72 -7.97 1.41
CA GLN A 56 -4.76 -8.01 0.37
C GLN A 56 -5.43 -6.66 0.19
N TYR A 57 -5.75 -5.96 1.29
CA TYR A 57 -6.32 -4.62 1.23
C TYR A 57 -5.37 -3.63 0.55
N ARG A 58 -4.07 -3.65 0.89
CA ARG A 58 -3.06 -2.83 0.20
C ARG A 58 -2.99 -3.14 -1.29
N ALA A 59 -2.93 -4.41 -1.66
CA ALA A 59 -2.89 -4.85 -3.06
C ALA A 59 -4.14 -4.39 -3.83
N SER A 60 -5.34 -4.54 -3.25
CA SER A 60 -6.59 -4.09 -3.87
C SER A 60 -6.64 -2.57 -4.07
N ARG A 61 -6.10 -1.81 -3.11
CA ARG A 61 -6.00 -0.35 -3.23
C ARG A 61 -5.05 0.05 -4.34
N THR A 62 -3.88 -0.59 -4.44
CA THR A 62 -2.94 -0.33 -5.54
C THR A 62 -3.56 -0.67 -6.90
N ALA A 63 -4.23 -1.82 -7.02
CA ALA A 63 -4.93 -2.17 -8.26
C ALA A 63 -6.03 -1.16 -8.64
N PHE A 64 -6.84 -0.72 -7.67
CA PHE A 64 -7.85 0.32 -7.89
C PHE A 64 -7.21 1.66 -8.33
N HIS A 65 -6.06 2.00 -7.76
CA HIS A 65 -5.32 3.21 -8.12
C HIS A 65 -4.78 3.14 -9.56
N GLU A 66 -4.27 1.99 -9.98
CA GLU A 66 -3.84 1.73 -11.36
C GLU A 66 -5.02 1.82 -12.35
N GLU A 67 -6.14 1.17 -12.04
CA GLU A 67 -7.36 1.24 -12.86
C GLU A 67 -7.89 2.67 -12.99
N LEU A 68 -7.90 3.44 -11.89
CA LEU A 68 -8.35 4.83 -11.90
C LEU A 68 -7.41 5.72 -12.75
N TYR A 69 -6.11 5.46 -12.68
CA TYR A 69 -5.11 6.16 -13.48
C TYR A 69 -5.33 5.90 -14.97
N GLU A 70 -5.43 4.62 -15.38
CA GLU A 70 -5.66 4.25 -16.77
C GLU A 70 -7.01 4.77 -17.30
N PHE A 71 -8.07 4.69 -16.48
CA PHE A 71 -9.37 5.26 -16.83
C PHE A 71 -9.29 6.76 -17.09
N THR A 72 -8.58 7.50 -16.25
CA THR A 72 -8.48 8.95 -16.43
C THR A 72 -7.61 9.31 -17.63
N ARG A 73 -6.54 8.55 -17.89
CA ARG A 73 -5.72 8.70 -19.10
C ARG A 73 -6.52 8.41 -20.37
N TRP A 74 -7.37 7.39 -20.34
CA TRP A 74 -8.32 7.09 -21.42
C TRP A 74 -9.31 8.23 -21.61
N LEU A 75 -9.92 8.75 -20.53
CA LEU A 75 -10.89 9.84 -20.58
C LEU A 75 -10.28 11.10 -21.21
N MET A 76 -9.07 11.49 -20.78
CA MET A 76 -8.31 12.60 -21.36
C MET A 76 -8.05 12.41 -22.86
N ARG A 77 -7.63 11.21 -23.28
CA ARG A 77 -7.41 10.89 -24.70
C ARG A 77 -8.69 11.02 -25.51
N SER A 78 -9.80 10.47 -25.02
CA SER A 78 -11.11 10.54 -25.70
C SER A 78 -11.59 11.98 -25.90
N ILE A 79 -11.35 12.85 -24.91
CA ILE A 79 -11.70 14.26 -24.99
C ILE A 79 -10.86 14.95 -26.08
N LYS A 80 -9.54 14.72 -26.06
CA LYS A 80 -8.61 15.29 -27.04
C LYS A 80 -8.93 14.85 -28.46
N GLU A 81 -9.26 13.57 -28.67
CA GLU A 81 -9.62 13.02 -29.98
C GLU A 81 -10.89 13.66 -30.54
N ASP A 82 -11.90 13.86 -29.70
CA ASP A 82 -13.14 14.52 -30.10
C ASP A 82 -12.94 16.00 -30.41
N GLU A 83 -12.11 16.72 -29.63
CA GLU A 83 -11.75 18.11 -29.94
C GLU A 83 -11.01 18.23 -31.27
N LEU A 84 -10.03 17.36 -31.53
CA LEU A 84 -9.29 17.33 -32.81
C LEU A 84 -10.19 16.99 -33.99
N ALA A 85 -11.22 16.15 -33.77
CA ALA A 85 -12.22 15.81 -34.78
C ALA A 85 -13.30 16.91 -34.96
N GLY A 86 -13.23 18.03 -34.22
CA GLY A 86 -14.24 19.08 -34.23
C GLY A 86 -15.59 18.65 -33.65
N LYS A 87 -15.63 17.54 -32.89
CA LYS A 87 -16.85 17.02 -32.27
C LYS A 87 -17.08 17.72 -30.93
N PRO A 88 -18.33 18.02 -30.58
CA PRO A 88 -18.64 18.59 -29.27
C PRO A 88 -18.35 17.57 -28.17
N VAL A 89 -17.49 17.96 -27.23
CA VAL A 89 -17.20 17.15 -26.05
C VAL A 89 -18.31 17.37 -25.01
N SER A 90 -18.88 16.27 -24.50
CA SER A 90 -19.90 16.32 -23.46
C SER A 90 -19.38 17.02 -22.19
N PRO A 91 -20.11 17.99 -21.62
CA PRO A 91 -19.78 18.64 -20.35
C PRO A 91 -19.60 17.65 -19.19
N GLY A 92 -20.30 16.51 -19.23
CA GLY A 92 -20.15 15.45 -18.24
C GLY A 92 -18.76 14.84 -18.22
N ARG A 93 -18.09 14.75 -19.38
CA ARG A 93 -16.70 14.24 -19.46
C ARG A 93 -15.71 15.21 -18.84
N TYR A 94 -15.87 16.51 -19.09
CA TYR A 94 -15.07 17.55 -18.45
C TYR A 94 -15.27 17.59 -16.94
N PHE A 95 -16.52 17.50 -16.50
CA PHE A 95 -16.84 17.47 -15.08
C PHE A 95 -16.24 16.26 -14.37
N THR A 96 -16.41 15.06 -14.95
CA THR A 96 -15.82 13.82 -14.43
C THR A 96 -14.31 13.93 -14.37
N LEU A 97 -13.65 14.40 -15.44
CA LEU A 97 -12.21 14.63 -15.44
C LEU A 97 -11.78 15.59 -14.33
N GLY A 98 -12.46 16.72 -14.16
CA GLY A 98 -12.18 17.69 -13.11
C GLY A 98 -12.35 17.14 -11.69
N LYS A 99 -13.26 16.18 -11.48
CA LYS A 99 -13.42 15.48 -10.20
C LYS A 99 -12.38 14.39 -9.96
N LEU A 100 -11.87 13.76 -11.02
CA LEU A 100 -10.89 12.69 -10.92
C LEU A 100 -9.45 13.20 -10.79
N LEU A 101 -9.12 14.33 -11.41
CA LEU A 101 -7.77 14.93 -11.37
C LEU A 101 -7.18 15.07 -9.95
N PRO A 102 -7.90 15.58 -8.94
CA PRO A 102 -7.37 15.69 -7.57
C PRO A 102 -7.08 14.34 -6.91
N ASN A 103 -7.79 13.29 -7.30
CA ASN A 103 -7.59 11.95 -6.76
C ASN A 103 -6.33 11.30 -7.36
N ILE A 104 -5.99 11.63 -8.61
CA ILE A 104 -4.80 11.09 -9.28
C ILE A 104 -3.50 11.66 -8.72
N ALA A 105 -3.49 12.95 -8.35
CA ALA A 105 -2.34 13.53 -7.65
C ALA A 105 -2.04 12.75 -6.35
N LYS A 106 -3.09 12.44 -5.58
CA LYS A 106 -3.00 11.62 -4.37
C LYS A 106 -2.63 10.16 -4.65
N VAL A 107 -3.03 9.62 -5.80
CA VAL A 107 -2.66 8.27 -6.25
C VAL A 107 -1.17 8.18 -6.55
N LYS A 108 -0.61 9.16 -7.28
CA LYS A 108 0.81 9.21 -7.57
C LYS A 108 1.64 9.33 -6.28
N ASP A 109 1.23 10.22 -5.37
CA ASP A 109 1.90 10.37 -4.07
C ASP A 109 1.83 9.08 -3.23
N TYR A 110 0.73 8.34 -3.30
CA TYR A 110 0.57 7.05 -2.62
C TYR A 110 1.44 5.95 -3.24
N GLU A 111 1.46 5.81 -4.57
CA GLU A 111 2.34 4.85 -5.25
C GLU A 111 3.82 5.14 -5.00
N ASP A 112 4.22 6.42 -5.05
CA ASP A 112 5.58 6.86 -4.76
C ASP A 112 5.92 6.64 -3.27
N ALA A 113 4.98 6.85 -2.35
CA ALA A 113 5.17 6.55 -0.93
C ALA A 113 5.28 5.05 -0.64
N VAL A 114 4.49 4.20 -1.32
CA VAL A 114 4.56 2.74 -1.19
C VAL A 114 5.87 2.20 -1.77
N LYS A 115 6.27 2.65 -2.97
CA LYS A 115 7.57 2.28 -3.57
C LYS A 115 8.76 2.72 -2.72
N ASN A 116 8.65 3.86 -2.03
CA ASN A 116 9.69 4.33 -1.11
C ASN A 116 9.61 3.65 0.28
N ALA A 117 8.44 3.19 0.73
CA ALA A 117 8.29 2.41 1.96
C ALA A 117 8.73 0.94 1.79
N GLU A 118 8.68 0.42 0.56
CA GLU A 118 9.29 -0.87 0.19
C GLU A 118 10.82 -0.81 0.06
N LYS A 119 11.43 0.39 0.12
CA LYS A 119 12.86 0.47 0.45
C LYS A 119 12.99 0.29 1.96
N PRO A 120 13.50 -0.84 2.45
CA PRO A 120 13.81 -0.94 3.86
C PRO A 120 14.88 0.11 4.16
N ALA A 121 14.62 0.93 5.18
CA ALA A 121 15.69 1.58 5.91
C ALA A 121 16.62 0.46 6.44
N GLY A 122 17.76 0.25 5.77
CA GLY A 122 18.81 -0.65 6.24
C GLY A 122 19.09 -1.86 5.35
N SER A 123 19.69 -1.65 4.17
CA SER A 123 20.86 -2.41 3.75
C SER A 123 21.60 -1.66 2.65
N SER A 124 22.46 -0.70 3.01
CA SER A 124 23.69 -0.53 2.23
C SER A 124 24.57 -1.75 2.49
N GLY A 125 24.13 -2.89 1.98
CA GLY A 125 24.91 -4.13 1.93
C GLY A 125 25.91 -4.04 0.78
N THR A 126 26.66 -2.94 0.68
CA THR A 126 27.96 -3.01 0.04
C THR A 126 28.80 -3.84 0.98
N VAL A 127 28.96 -5.12 0.63
CA VAL A 127 29.95 -5.97 1.29
C VAL A 127 31.28 -5.21 1.22
N PRO A 128 31.96 -4.94 2.35
CA PRO A 128 33.22 -4.22 2.34
C PRO A 128 34.16 -4.82 1.31
N GLU A 129 34.84 -3.98 0.54
CA GLU A 129 35.67 -4.39 -0.59
C GLU A 129 36.73 -5.43 -0.18
N ASP A 130 37.14 -5.38 1.09
CA ASP A 130 38.05 -6.32 1.73
C ASP A 130 37.51 -7.75 1.77
N ILE A 131 36.20 -7.93 2.00
CA ILE A 131 35.54 -9.24 1.99
C ILE A 131 35.40 -9.76 0.55
N VAL A 132 35.14 -8.87 -0.41
CA VAL A 132 35.11 -9.25 -1.84
C VAL A 132 36.47 -9.75 -2.30
N LYS A 133 37.55 -9.06 -1.93
CA LYS A 133 38.93 -9.48 -2.22
C LYS A 133 39.29 -10.80 -1.55
N LEU A 134 38.83 -11.03 -0.32
CA LEU A 134 39.06 -12.29 0.40
C LEU A 134 38.38 -13.46 -0.32
N ILE A 135 37.12 -13.29 -0.75
CA ILE A 135 36.38 -14.31 -1.51
C ILE A 135 37.05 -14.56 -2.88
N GLN A 136 37.45 -13.51 -3.59
CA GLN A 136 38.11 -13.65 -4.89
C GLN A 136 39.44 -14.41 -4.80
N ARG A 137 40.20 -14.21 -3.72
CA ARG A 137 41.48 -14.89 -3.52
C ARG A 137 41.30 -16.33 -3.04
N ASP A 138 40.49 -16.53 -2.00
CA ASP A 138 40.46 -17.80 -1.27
C ASP A 138 39.45 -18.79 -1.87
N VAL A 139 38.43 -18.32 -2.60
CA VAL A 139 37.43 -19.18 -3.28
C VAL A 139 37.67 -19.24 -4.78
N LEU A 140 37.99 -18.11 -5.42
CA LEU A 140 38.11 -18.03 -6.88
C LEU A 140 39.56 -18.07 -7.40
N GLY A 141 40.55 -17.99 -6.52
CA GLY A 141 41.98 -18.09 -6.88
C GLY A 141 42.50 -16.95 -7.77
N ILE A 142 41.78 -15.82 -7.82
CA ILE A 142 42.16 -14.67 -8.65
C ILE A 142 43.09 -13.77 -7.81
N PRO A 143 44.35 -13.54 -8.20
CA PRO A 143 45.19 -12.57 -7.50
C PRO A 143 44.66 -11.16 -7.75
N GLY A 144 44.40 -10.43 -6.66
CA GLY A 144 43.85 -9.06 -6.67
C GLY A 144 44.85 -7.99 -7.08
#